data_AF-A0A847ZGZ1-F1
#
_entry.id   AF-A0A847ZGZ1-F1
#
_cell.length_a   1.000
_cell.length_b   1.000
_cell.length_c   1.000
_cell.angle_alpha   90.00
_cell.angle_beta   90.00
_cell.angle_gamma   90.00
#
_symmetry.space_group_name_H-M   'P 1'
#
loop_
_entity.id
_entity.type
_entity.pdbx_description
1 polymer ?
#
loop_
_entity_poly.entity_id
_entity_poly.type
_entity_poly.pdbx_seq_one_letter_code
_entity_poly.pdbx_strand_id
1 'polypeptide(L)'
;EDIAFVAAILTISTLGIVFSFVPRIRNIKMTYQAGNYFILIFCLVVSSMADFNRLVSTAPIMLAYVTFTIALCIVLHVALARIFKIDTDTVIITSVAGICSPPLVPMVASALKNKEIVLSGVMTGIIGWVIGTYLGISLSYILRATGA
;
A
#
# COMPACT_ATOMS: atom_id res chain seq x y z
N GLU A 1 13.48 -14.77 6.73
CA GLU A 1 13.28 -13.41 7.27
C GLU A 1 14.33 -13.13 8.32
N ASP A 2 14.96 -11.96 8.24
CA ASP A 2 15.94 -11.53 9.23
C ASP A 2 15.22 -11.14 10.52
N ILE A 3 15.47 -11.84 11.62
CA ILE A 3 14.88 -11.58 12.95
C ILE A 3 15.06 -10.11 13.35
N ALA A 4 16.17 -9.50 12.94
CA ALA A 4 16.47 -8.09 13.14
C ALA A 4 15.43 -7.15 12.49
N PHE A 5 14.92 -7.49 11.30
CA PHE A 5 13.94 -6.68 10.59
C PHE A 5 12.58 -6.68 11.31
N VAL A 6 12.12 -7.86 11.72
CA VAL A 6 10.87 -8.02 12.49
C VAL A 6 10.97 -7.28 13.83
N ALA A 7 12.10 -7.42 14.53
CA ALA A 7 12.36 -6.71 15.79
C ALA A 7 12.39 -5.19 15.59
N ALA A 8 12.98 -4.69 14.51
CA ALA A 8 13.01 -3.26 14.20
C ALA A 8 11.61 -2.70 13.94
N ILE A 9 10.78 -3.39 13.16
CA ILE A 9 9.40 -2.94 12.91
C ILE A 9 8.60 -2.90 14.21
N LEU A 10 8.63 -3.99 15.00
CA LEU A 10 7.88 -4.06 16.25
C LEU A 10 8.33 -2.99 17.25
N THR A 11 9.64 -2.77 17.40
CA THR A 11 10.16 -1.75 18.31
C THR A 11 9.77 -0.34 17.87
N ILE A 12 9.90 -0.01 16.59
CA ILE A 12 9.52 1.32 16.07
C ILE A 12 8.01 1.54 16.19
N SER A 13 7.18 0.56 15.85
CA SER A 13 5.72 0.66 16.00
C SER A 13 5.31 0.81 17.46
N THR A 14 5.91 0.03 18.36
CA THR A 14 5.61 0.08 19.80
C THR A 14 6.01 1.42 20.39
N LEU A 15 7.22 1.89 20.11
CA LEU A 15 7.69 3.21 20.55
C LEU A 15 6.81 4.32 19.96
N GLY A 16 6.44 4.24 18.69
CA GLY A 16 5.54 5.20 18.04
C GLY A 16 4.18 5.30 18.74
N ILE A 17 3.58 4.16 19.11
CA ILE A 17 2.32 4.12 19.86
C ILE A 17 2.50 4.70 21.26
N VAL A 18 3.52 4.26 22.01
CA VAL A 18 3.80 4.72 23.38
C VAL A 18 4.03 6.23 23.41
N PHE A 19 4.86 6.74 22.50
CA PHE A 19 5.15 8.17 22.42
C PHE A 19 3.96 9.00 21.91
N SER A 20 3.02 8.41 21.16
CA SER A 20 1.79 9.10 20.72
C SER A 20 0.86 9.49 21.89
N PHE A 21 0.99 8.84 23.06
CA PHE A 21 0.25 9.21 24.27
C PHE A 21 0.84 10.45 24.97
N VAL A 22 2.07 10.86 24.66
CA VAL A 22 2.71 12.02 25.29
C VAL A 22 2.24 13.31 24.61
N PRO A 23 1.55 14.24 25.32
CA PRO A 23 0.98 15.45 24.71
C PRO A 23 2.03 16.34 24.05
N ARG A 24 3.25 16.37 24.60
CA ARG A 24 4.39 17.13 24.06
C ARG A 24 4.81 16.65 22.67
N ILE A 25 4.73 15.34 22.42
CA ILE A 25 5.12 14.71 21.14
C ILE A 25 3.99 14.88 20.12
N ARG A 26 2.74 14.70 20.55
CA ARG A 26 1.56 14.90 19.70
C ARG A 26 1.43 16.33 19.17
N ASN A 27 1.82 17.32 19.96
CA ASN A 27 1.73 18.74 19.60
C ASN A 27 2.96 19.26 18.83
N ILE A 28 3.91 18.40 18.45
CA ILE A 28 5.01 18.80 17.59
C ILE A 28 4.42 19.29 16.25
N LYS A 29 4.73 20.54 15.89
CA LYS A 29 4.28 21.11 14.63
C LYS A 29 4.97 20.37 13.48
N MET A 30 4.22 20.15 12.39
CA MET A 30 4.75 19.57 11.14
C MET A 30 5.17 18.10 11.18
N THR A 31 4.74 17.33 12.18
CA THR A 31 4.90 15.86 12.19
C THR A 31 4.36 15.18 10.95
N TYR A 32 3.20 15.63 10.45
CA TYR A 32 2.63 15.11 9.20
C TYR A 32 3.51 15.36 7.97
N GLN A 33 4.09 16.57 7.88
CA GLN A 33 4.96 16.93 6.76
C GLN A 33 6.30 16.19 6.83
N ALA A 34 6.85 16.01 8.04
CA ALA A 34 8.05 15.20 8.26
C ALA A 34 7.81 13.74 7.85
N GLY A 35 6.65 13.16 8.20
CA GLY A 35 6.24 11.83 7.74
C GLY A 35 6.18 11.73 6.21
N ASN A 36 5.52 12.68 5.55
CA ASN A 36 5.46 12.73 4.08
C ASN A 36 6.86 12.84 3.45
N TYR A 37 7.76 13.63 4.04
CA TYR A 37 9.15 13.72 3.57
C TYR A 37 9.87 12.37 3.60
N PHE A 38 9.73 11.60 4.70
CA PHE A 38 10.30 10.26 4.78
C PHE A 38 9.68 9.28 3.77
N ILE A 39 8.36 9.36 3.53
CA ILE A 39 7.69 8.55 2.49
C ILE A 39 8.29 8.84 1.11
N LEU A 40 8.55 10.11 0.79
CA LEU A 40 9.15 10.49 -0.49
C LEU A 40 10.58 9.96 -0.64
N ILE A 41 11.40 10.00 0.42
CA ILE A 41 12.74 9.39 0.42
C ILE A 41 12.65 7.88 0.19
N PHE A 42 11.73 7.21 0.88
CA PHE A 42 11.51 5.77 0.70
C PHE A 42 11.16 5.45 -0.76
N CYS A 43 10.20 6.17 -1.34
CA CYS A 43 9.83 6.00 -2.75
C CYS A 43 11.02 6.22 -3.68
N LEU A 44 11.83 7.25 -3.46
CA LEU A 44 13.02 7.55 -4.25
C LEU A 44 14.02 6.38 -4.23
N VAL A 45 14.31 5.83 -3.05
CA VAL A 45 15.26 4.71 -2.90
C VAL A 45 14.72 3.45 -3.57
N VAL A 46 13.44 3.11 -3.36
CA VAL A 46 12.81 1.93 -3.99
C VAL A 46 12.82 2.06 -5.51
N SER A 47 12.48 3.23 -6.06
CA SER A 47 12.54 3.47 -7.50
C SER A 47 13.96 3.38 -8.06
N SER A 48 14.98 3.77 -7.27
CA SER A 48 16.39 3.65 -7.67
C SER A 48 16.88 2.20 -7.75
N MET A 49 16.18 1.23 -7.16
CA MET A 49 16.53 -0.19 -7.25
C MET A 49 16.06 -0.85 -8.57
N ALA A 50 15.38 -0.11 -9.45
CA ALA A 50 14.91 -0.64 -10.73
C ALA A 50 16.08 -0.94 -11.69
N ASP A 51 16.16 -2.19 -12.15
CA ASP A 51 17.17 -2.63 -13.12
C ASP A 51 16.61 -2.54 -14.55
N PHE A 52 17.10 -1.57 -15.32
CA PHE A 52 16.70 -1.34 -16.70
C PHE A 52 17.08 -2.49 -17.66
N ASN A 53 18.13 -3.26 -17.38
CA ASN A 53 18.52 -4.39 -18.24
C ASN A 53 17.52 -5.56 -18.10
N ARG A 54 17.06 -5.82 -16.89
CA ARG A 54 15.96 -6.76 -16.61
C ARG A 54 14.64 -6.24 -17.21
N LEU A 55 14.46 -4.92 -17.20
CA LEU A 55 13.29 -4.25 -17.77
C LEU A 55 13.23 -4.29 -19.32
N VAL A 56 14.31 -4.57 -20.05
CA VAL A 56 14.27 -4.64 -21.53
C VAL A 56 14.17 -6.08 -22.04
N SER A 57 14.73 -7.04 -21.31
CA SER A 57 14.82 -8.44 -21.74
C SER A 57 13.60 -9.30 -21.37
N THR A 58 13.00 -9.10 -20.20
CA THR A 58 11.85 -9.90 -19.71
C THR A 58 10.56 -9.09 -19.60
N ALA A 59 10.65 -7.77 -19.73
CA ALA A 59 9.55 -6.89 -19.31
C ALA A 59 8.40 -6.65 -20.28
N PRO A 60 8.49 -6.81 -21.62
CA PRO A 60 7.33 -6.50 -22.45
C PRO A 60 6.10 -7.33 -22.06
N ILE A 61 6.30 -8.62 -21.79
CA ILE A 61 5.23 -9.53 -21.37
C ILE A 61 4.80 -9.29 -19.92
N MET A 62 5.75 -9.05 -19.00
CA MET A 62 5.45 -8.77 -17.59
C MET A 62 4.76 -7.42 -17.41
N LEU A 63 5.19 -6.39 -18.11
CA LEU A 63 4.55 -5.07 -18.10
C LEU A 63 3.15 -5.15 -18.70
N ALA A 64 2.96 -5.86 -19.82
CA ALA A 64 1.63 -6.07 -20.38
C ALA A 64 0.72 -6.81 -19.40
N TYR A 65 1.22 -7.88 -18.77
CA TYR A 65 0.48 -8.66 -17.77
C TYR A 65 0.10 -7.81 -16.54
N VAL A 66 1.05 -7.09 -15.94
CA VAL A 66 0.82 -6.23 -14.77
C VAL A 66 -0.13 -5.10 -15.12
N THR A 67 0.08 -4.42 -16.25
CA THR A 67 -0.79 -3.32 -16.71
C THR A 67 -2.22 -3.80 -16.94
N PHE A 68 -2.38 -4.94 -17.62
CA PHE A 68 -3.69 -5.54 -17.84
C PHE A 68 -4.37 -5.93 -16.53
N THR A 69 -3.63 -6.55 -15.61
CA THR A 69 -4.13 -6.96 -14.30
C THR A 69 -4.59 -5.76 -13.47
N ILE A 70 -3.76 -4.72 -13.38
CA ILE A 70 -4.09 -3.48 -12.66
C ILE A 70 -5.31 -2.80 -13.31
N ALA A 71 -5.35 -2.71 -14.64
CA ALA A 71 -6.49 -2.13 -15.35
C ALA A 71 -7.79 -2.89 -15.05
N LEU A 72 -7.76 -4.23 -15.09
CA LEU A 72 -8.90 -5.06 -14.76
C LEU A 72 -9.33 -4.88 -13.30
N CYS A 73 -8.38 -4.84 -12.37
CA CYS A 73 -8.66 -4.58 -10.95
C CYS A 73 -9.33 -3.22 -10.74
N ILE A 74 -8.84 -2.16 -11.37
CA ILE A 74 -9.43 -0.81 -11.27
C ILE A 74 -10.84 -0.80 -11.86
N VAL A 75 -11.04 -1.41 -13.03
CA VAL A 75 -12.36 -1.49 -13.68
C VAL A 75 -13.35 -2.22 -12.77
N LEU A 76 -12.97 -3.39 -12.24
CA LEU A 76 -13.82 -4.15 -11.33
C LEU A 76 -14.11 -3.38 -10.04
N HIS A 77 -13.09 -2.75 -9.45
CA HIS A 77 -13.24 -2.00 -8.21
C HIS A 77 -14.18 -0.80 -8.39
N VAL A 78 -14.02 -0.02 -9.45
CA VAL A 78 -14.90 1.11 -9.77
C VAL A 78 -16.31 0.66 -10.11
N ALA A 79 -16.47 -0.46 -10.85
CA ALA A 79 -17.77 -1.02 -11.17
C ALA A 79 -18.53 -1.45 -9.91
N LEU A 80 -17.87 -2.18 -9.00
CA LEU A 80 -18.45 -2.57 -7.71
C LEU A 80 -18.77 -1.33 -6.86
N ALA A 81 -17.84 -0.38 -6.75
CA ALA A 81 -18.06 0.84 -6.00
C ALA A 81 -19.27 1.64 -6.48
N ARG A 82 -19.50 1.67 -7.81
CA ARG A 82 -20.69 2.30 -8.40
C ARG A 82 -21.98 1.58 -8.02
N ILE A 83 -21.98 0.26 -7.95
CA ILE A 83 -23.15 -0.54 -7.52
C ILE A 83 -23.47 -0.24 -6.05
N PHE A 84 -22.45 -0.19 -5.19
CA PHE A 84 -22.59 0.09 -3.77
C PHE A 84 -22.71 1.58 -3.42
N LYS A 85 -22.70 2.48 -4.41
CA LYS A 85 -22.77 3.94 -4.25
C LYS A 85 -21.71 4.51 -3.30
N ILE A 86 -20.49 3.99 -3.38
CA ILE A 86 -19.33 4.51 -2.63
C ILE A 86 -18.91 5.86 -3.22
N ASP A 87 -18.51 6.80 -2.37
CA ASP A 87 -18.03 8.12 -2.78
C ASP A 87 -16.66 8.05 -3.48
N THR A 88 -16.42 9.01 -4.38
CA THR A 88 -15.21 9.03 -5.23
C THR A 88 -13.92 9.10 -4.40
N ASP A 89 -13.90 9.87 -3.31
CA ASP A 89 -12.74 10.01 -2.46
C ASP A 89 -12.34 8.65 -1.86
N THR A 90 -13.31 7.93 -1.27
CA THR A 90 -13.11 6.59 -0.72
C THR A 90 -12.63 5.61 -1.80
N VAL A 91 -13.20 5.64 -3.01
CA VAL A 91 -12.74 4.77 -4.11
C VAL A 91 -11.28 5.05 -4.48
N ILE A 92 -10.89 6.32 -4.56
CA ILE A 92 -9.50 6.69 -4.88
C ILE A 92 -8.55 6.18 -3.81
N ILE A 93 -8.83 6.42 -2.52
CA ILE A 93 -7.87 6.04 -1.49
C ILE A 93 -7.76 4.53 -1.31
N THR A 94 -8.86 3.81 -1.46
CA THR A 94 -8.88 2.34 -1.30
C THR A 94 -8.17 1.69 -2.48
N SER A 95 -8.30 2.26 -3.68
CA SER A 95 -7.51 1.86 -4.86
C SER A 95 -6.02 2.10 -4.65
N VAL A 96 -5.64 3.26 -4.11
CA VAL A 96 -4.24 3.58 -3.77
C VAL A 96 -3.71 2.64 -2.69
N ALA A 97 -4.50 2.37 -1.65
CA ALA A 97 -4.11 1.45 -0.58
C ALA A 97 -3.86 0.03 -1.11
N GLY A 98 -4.71 -0.44 -2.03
CA GLY A 98 -4.61 -1.77 -2.62
C GLY A 98 -3.51 -1.91 -3.68
N ILE A 99 -3.32 -0.91 -4.54
CA ILE A 99 -2.37 -0.98 -5.67
C ILE A 99 -0.99 -0.44 -5.27
N CYS A 100 -0.96 0.68 -4.56
CA CYS A 100 0.29 1.40 -4.26
C CYS A 100 0.87 1.10 -2.87
N SER A 101 0.05 0.61 -1.93
CA SER A 101 0.37 0.27 -0.52
C SER A 101 -0.18 1.27 0.52
N PRO A 102 -0.62 0.81 1.72
CA PRO A 102 -1.17 1.65 2.79
C PRO A 102 -0.34 2.89 3.19
N PRO A 103 1.01 2.86 3.20
CA PRO A 103 1.82 4.02 3.58
C PRO A 103 1.65 5.25 2.67
N LEU A 104 1.17 5.07 1.44
CA LEU A 104 0.96 6.17 0.48
C LEU A 104 -0.42 6.83 0.63
N VAL A 105 -1.34 6.22 1.38
CA VAL A 105 -2.70 6.74 1.60
C VAL A 105 -2.71 8.15 2.19
N PRO A 106 -1.92 8.49 3.24
CA PRO A 106 -1.86 9.85 3.77
C PRO A 106 -1.44 10.88 2.72
N MET A 107 -0.50 10.55 1.83
CA MET A 107 -0.06 11.49 0.79
C MET A 107 -1.20 11.82 -0.18
N VAL A 108 -1.94 10.81 -0.64
CA VAL A 108 -3.08 11.02 -1.55
C VAL A 108 -4.24 11.72 -0.85
N ALA A 109 -4.55 11.36 0.38
CA ALA A 109 -5.57 12.03 1.19
C ALA A 109 -5.26 13.54 1.40
N SER A 110 -3.97 13.88 1.57
CA SER A 110 -3.54 15.28 1.62
C SER A 110 -3.75 16.02 0.30
N ALA A 111 -3.54 15.35 -0.84
CA ALA A 111 -3.77 15.92 -2.16
C ALA A 111 -5.26 16.12 -2.46
N LEU A 112 -6.11 15.19 -1.98
CA LEU A 112 -7.57 15.28 -2.04
C LEU A 112 -8.16 16.32 -1.07
N LYS A 113 -7.34 16.91 -0.19
CA LYS A 113 -7.76 17.82 0.89
C LYS A 113 -8.78 17.20 1.85
N ASN A 114 -8.81 15.88 1.95
CA ASN A 114 -9.71 15.13 2.79
C ASN A 114 -8.87 14.16 3.64
N LYS A 115 -8.61 14.52 4.90
CA LYS A 115 -7.75 13.72 5.80
C LYS A 115 -8.53 12.69 6.61
N GLU A 116 -9.85 12.82 6.70
CA GLU A 116 -10.70 11.91 7.47
C GLU A 116 -10.74 10.52 6.85
N ILE A 117 -10.62 10.45 5.52
CA ILE A 117 -10.60 9.19 4.77
C ILE A 117 -9.30 8.39 4.99
N VAL A 118 -8.21 8.97 5.50
CA VAL A 118 -6.93 8.26 5.73
C VAL A 118 -7.13 6.94 6.49
N LEU A 119 -7.98 6.96 7.52
CA LEU A 119 -8.25 5.78 8.33
C LEU A 119 -8.88 4.65 7.49
N SER A 120 -9.86 4.99 6.65
CA SER A 120 -10.55 4.03 5.78
C SER A 120 -9.57 3.35 4.82
N GLY A 121 -8.68 4.12 4.19
CA GLY A 121 -7.72 3.60 3.21
C GLY A 121 -6.63 2.75 3.85
N VAL A 122 -6.09 3.17 4.99
CA VAL A 122 -5.07 2.37 5.70
C VAL A 122 -5.65 1.03 6.14
N MET A 123 -6.85 1.02 6.71
CA MET A 123 -7.52 -0.21 7.16
C MET A 123 -7.83 -1.16 6.01
N THR A 124 -8.45 -0.66 4.94
CA THR A 124 -8.75 -1.47 3.76
C THR A 124 -7.50 -2.02 3.09
N GLY A 125 -6.41 -1.25 3.03
CA GLY A 125 -5.14 -1.73 2.50
C GLY A 125 -4.49 -2.83 3.35
N ILE A 126 -4.51 -2.71 4.69
CA ILE A 126 -4.02 -3.76 5.59
C ILE A 126 -4.85 -5.04 5.43
N ILE A 127 -6.17 -4.92 5.47
CA ILE A 127 -7.10 -6.05 5.31
C ILE A 127 -6.89 -6.71 3.94
N GLY A 128 -6.81 -5.91 2.88
CA GLY A 128 -6.57 -6.38 1.52
C GLY A 128 -5.24 -7.12 1.38
N TRP A 129 -4.17 -6.62 2.00
CA TRP A 129 -2.87 -7.29 2.00
C TRP A 129 -2.92 -8.66 2.69
N VAL A 130 -3.56 -8.74 3.86
CA VAL A 130 -3.73 -10.00 4.59
C VAL A 130 -4.52 -11.01 3.75
N ILE A 131 -5.68 -10.61 3.22
CA ILE A 131 -6.53 -11.47 2.39
C ILE A 131 -5.80 -11.91 1.13
N GLY A 132 -5.16 -10.97 0.42
CA GLY A 132 -4.41 -11.25 -0.80
C GLY A 132 -3.25 -12.21 -0.56
N THR A 133 -2.56 -12.10 0.57
CA THR A 133 -1.49 -13.02 0.96
C THR A 133 -2.03 -14.45 1.16
N TYR A 134 -3.10 -14.61 1.93
CA TYR A 134 -3.70 -15.93 2.14
C TYR A 134 -4.22 -16.55 0.83
N LEU A 135 -4.89 -15.77 -0.02
CA LEU A 135 -5.39 -16.23 -1.31
C LEU A 135 -4.23 -16.61 -2.24
N GLY A 136 -3.18 -15.81 -2.31
CA GLY A 136 -2.00 -16.07 -3.14
C GLY A 136 -1.27 -17.35 -2.71
N ILE A 137 -1.05 -17.52 -1.41
CA ILE A 137 -0.44 -18.74 -0.86
C ILE A 137 -1.33 -19.96 -1.13
N SER A 138 -2.64 -19.85 -0.89
CA SER A 138 -3.58 -20.94 -1.13
C SER A 138 -3.59 -21.36 -2.61
N LEU A 139 -3.63 -20.38 -3.52
CA LEU A 139 -3.57 -20.64 -4.95
C LEU A 139 -2.24 -21.29 -5.36
N SER A 140 -1.13 -20.87 -4.76
CA SER A 140 0.19 -21.48 -5.03
C SER A 140 0.21 -22.97 -4.65
N TYR A 141 -0.41 -23.35 -3.53
CA TYR A 141 -0.52 -24.75 -3.13
C TYR A 141 -1.45 -25.54 -4.05
N ILE A 142 -2.57 -24.95 -4.47
CA ILE A 142 -3.51 -25.58 -5.39
C ILE A 142 -2.83 -25.86 -6.74
N LEU A 143 -2.17 -24.86 -7.33
CA LEU A 143 -1.49 -25.00 -8.61
C LEU A 143 -0.41 -26.08 -8.56
N ARG A 144 0.39 -26.08 -7.49
CA ARG A 144 1.44 -27.08 -7.25
C ARG A 144 0.87 -28.49 -7.04
N ALA A 145 -0.31 -28.61 -6.43
CA ALA A 145 -1.01 -29.89 -6.26
C ALA A 145 -1.62 -30.41 -7.57
N THR A 146 -2.04 -29.52 -8.47
CA THR A 146 -2.59 -29.88 -9.79
C THR A 146 -1.52 -30.14 -10.86
N GLY A 147 -0.24 -30.04 -10.53
CA GLY A 147 0.88 -30.35 -11.44
C GLY A 147 1.08 -29.36 -12.58
N ALA A 148 0.56 -28.13 -12.43
CA ALA A 148 0.82 -27.01 -13.35
C ALA A 148 2.12 -26.28 -12.97
#